data_AF-A0A949XET4-F1
#
_entry.id   AF-A0A949XET4-F1
#
_cell.length_a   1.000
_cell.length_b   1.000
_cell.length_c   1.000
_cell.angle_alpha   90.00
_cell.angle_beta   90.00
_cell.angle_gamma   90.00
#
_symmetry.space_group_name_H-M   'P 1'
#
loop_
_entity.id
_entity.type
_entity.pdbx_description
1 polymer ?
#
loop_
_entity_poly.entity_id
_entity_poly.type
_entity_poly.pdbx_seq_one_letter_code
_entity_poly.pdbx_strand_id
1 'polypeptide(L)' 'MTRHPTQQRQLKVLRDYAAGLLDTRRAIEKAGEDYAELVIALAKHDLDLPRPADTAKRQADIERARAILQPLLRNVR' A
#
# COMPACT_ATOMS: atom_id res chain seq x y z
N MET A 1 20.39 0.66 -25.57
CA MET A 1 19.57 1.05 -24.39
C MET A 1 18.27 0.28 -24.42
N THR A 2 18.27 -0.94 -23.88
CA THR A 2 17.09 -1.80 -23.86
C THR A 2 16.22 -1.38 -22.67
N ARG A 3 15.16 -0.60 -22.91
CA ARG A 3 14.16 -0.36 -21.86
C ARG A 3 13.48 -1.70 -21.61
N HIS A 4 13.77 -2.31 -20.47
CA HIS A 4 13.14 -3.58 -20.08
C HIS A 4 11.62 -3.33 -19.95
N PRO A 5 10.76 -4.02 -20.72
CA PRO A 5 9.31 -3.79 -20.70
C PRO A 5 8.69 -4.04 -19.31
N THR A 6 9.38 -4.82 -18.47
CA THR A 6 9.07 -5.05 -17.06
C THR A 6 9.18 -3.79 -16.20
N GLN A 7 10.23 -2.96 -16.37
CA GLN A 7 10.39 -1.73 -15.58
C GLN A 7 9.30 -0.70 -15.88
N GLN A 8 8.91 -0.54 -17.15
CA GLN A 8 7.84 0.40 -17.51
C GLN A 8 6.48 -0.03 -16.94
N ARG A 9 6.21 -1.35 -16.94
CA ARG A 9 4.99 -1.90 -16.35
C ARG A 9 4.96 -1.75 -14.83
N GLN A 10 6.08 -2.00 -14.16
CA GLN A 10 6.22 -1.81 -12.71
C GLN A 10 6.03 -0.35 -12.32
N LEU A 11 6.67 0.59 -13.03
CA LEU A 11 6.51 2.02 -12.77
C LEU A 11 5.06 2.50 -12.98
N LYS A 12 4.33 1.93 -13.95
CA LYS A 12 2.91 2.22 -14.12
C LYS A 12 2.09 1.75 -12.91
N VAL A 13 2.34 0.56 -12.40
CA VAL A 13 1.67 0.04 -11.19
C VAL A 13 1.93 0.93 -9.98
N LEU A 14 3.17 1.38 -9.80
CA LEU A 14 3.54 2.30 -8.71
C LEU A 14 2.83 3.65 -8.81
N ARG A 15 2.73 4.21 -10.02
CA ARG A 15 2.00 5.47 -10.27
C ARG A 15 0.49 5.32 -10.04
N ASP A 16 -0.10 4.23 -10.53
CA ASP A 16 -1.52 3.94 -10.32
C ASP A 16 -1.81 3.75 -8.82
N TYR A 17 -0.88 3.13 -8.07
CA TYR A 17 -0.97 3.00 -6.62
C TYR A 17 -0.83 4.35 -5.89
N ALA A 18 0.19 5.15 -6.20
CA ALA A 18 0.42 6.47 -5.61
C ALA A 18 -0.76 7.42 -5.85
N ALA A 19 -1.40 7.34 -7.02
CA ALA A 19 -2.60 8.10 -7.37
C ALA A 19 -3.89 7.59 -6.69
N GLY A 20 -3.82 6.52 -5.89
CA GLY A 20 -4.99 5.91 -5.24
C GLY A 20 -5.93 5.18 -6.21
N LEU A 21 -5.50 4.93 -7.45
CA LEU A 21 -6.27 4.19 -8.47
C LEU A 21 -6.18 2.67 -8.30
N LEU A 22 -5.29 2.22 -7.42
CA LEU A 22 -5.04 0.82 -7.13
C LEU A 22 -5.01 0.61 -5.62
N ASP A 23 -5.75 -0.37 -5.12
CA ASP A 23 -5.67 -0.77 -3.72
C ASP A 23 -4.33 -1.46 -3.42
N THR A 24 -3.83 -1.32 -2.19
CA THR A 24 -2.53 -1.88 -1.75
C THR A 24 -2.36 -3.36 -2.09
N ARG A 25 -3.38 -4.19 -1.87
CA ARG A 25 -3.32 -5.62 -2.21
C ARG A 25 -3.12 -5.86 -3.70
N ARG A 26 -3.84 -5.12 -4.55
CA ARG A 26 -3.71 -5.23 -6.00
C ARG A 26 -2.38 -4.65 -6.50
N ALA A 27 -1.83 -3.66 -5.81
CA ALA A 27 -0.50 -3.12 -6.08
C ALA A 27 0.60 -4.16 -5.83
N ILE A 28 0.55 -4.82 -4.66
CA ILE A 28 1.43 -5.94 -4.28
C ILE A 28 1.34 -7.07 -5.32
N GLU A 29 0.12 -7.55 -5.62
CA GLU A 29 -0.12 -8.64 -6.59
C GLU A 29 0.37 -8.30 -8.01
N LYS A 30 0.25 -7.04 -8.45
CA LYS A 30 0.69 -6.60 -9.79
C LYS A 30 2.17 -6.25 -9.87
N ALA A 31 2.76 -5.79 -8.77
CA ALA A 31 4.19 -5.49 -8.69
C ALA A 31 5.02 -6.78 -8.52
N GLY A 32 4.42 -7.84 -7.93
CA GLY A 32 5.13 -9.07 -7.59
C GLY A 32 6.01 -8.94 -6.35
N GLU A 33 5.68 -7.98 -5.49
CA GLU A 33 6.51 -7.49 -4.37
C GLU A 33 5.67 -7.54 -3.08
N ASP A 34 6.31 -7.58 -1.90
CA ASP A 34 5.62 -7.37 -0.62
C ASP A 34 5.35 -5.88 -0.31
N TYR A 35 4.67 -5.60 0.81
CA TYR A 35 4.35 -4.21 1.16
C TYR A 35 5.60 -3.35 1.44
N ALA A 36 6.64 -3.92 2.04
CA ALA A 36 7.87 -3.19 2.33
C ALA A 36 8.62 -2.87 1.03
N GLU A 37 8.68 -3.83 0.11
CA GLU A 37 9.22 -3.66 -1.23
C GLU A 37 8.44 -2.61 -2.03
N LEU A 38 7.11 -2.59 -1.92
CA LEU A 38 6.26 -1.56 -2.54
C LEU A 38 6.58 -0.15 -2.00
N VAL A 39 6.77 0.00 -0.68
CA VAL A 39 7.15 1.28 -0.04
C VAL A 39 8.54 1.72 -0.51
N ILE A 40 9.50 0.81 -0.56
CA ILE A 40 10.87 1.09 -1.04
C ILE A 40 10.83 1.51 -2.51
N ALA A 41 10.04 0.84 -3.34
CA ALA A 41 9.89 1.15 -4.75
C ALA A 41 9.28 2.54 -4.97
N LEU A 42 8.26 2.93 -4.19
CA LEU A 42 7.69 4.28 -4.22
C LEU A 42 8.74 5.34 -3.86
N ALA A 43 9.49 5.14 -2.77
CA ALA A 43 10.54 6.06 -2.34
C ALA A 43 11.67 6.21 -3.37
N LYS A 44 12.10 5.10 -4.00
CA LYS A 44 13.10 5.12 -5.09
C LYS A 44 12.67 5.94 -6.30
N HIS A 45 11.36 6.08 -6.51
CA HIS A 45 10.78 6.80 -7.64
C HIS A 45 10.23 8.18 -7.27
N ASP A 46 10.49 8.65 -6.05
CA ASP A 46 9.97 9.93 -5.53
C ASP A 46 8.43 10.02 -5.66
N LEU A 47 7.75 8.92 -5.35
CA LEU A 47 6.30 8.81 -5.38
C LEU A 47 5.75 8.78 -3.96
N ASP A 48 4.69 9.54 -3.73
CA ASP A 48 3.99 9.55 -2.45
C ASP A 48 3.31 8.22 -2.17
N LEU A 49 3.32 7.82 -0.90
CA LEU A 49 2.41 6.79 -0.42
C LEU A 49 0.97 7.33 -0.53
N PRO A 50 0.05 6.57 -1.14
CA PRO A 50 -1.33 7.01 -1.20
C PRO A 50 -1.82 7.17 0.23
N ARG A 51 -2.25 8.39 0.58
CA ARG A 51 -2.93 8.60 1.85
C ARG A 51 -4.19 7.73 1.82
N PRO A 52 -4.43 6.89 2.83
CA PRO A 52 -5.66 6.12 2.86
C PRO A 52 -6.82 7.12 2.82
N ALA A 53 -7.62 7.05 1.76
CA ALA A 53 -8.73 7.97 1.55
C ALA A 53 -9.61 7.96 2.80
N ASP A 54 -9.98 9.15 3.28
CA ASP A 54 -10.80 9.27 4.49
C ASP A 54 -12.25 8.91 4.18
N THR A 55 -12.47 7.61 4.04
CA THR A 55 -13.72 7.00 3.64
C THR A 55 -14.39 6.39 4.86
N ALA A 56 -15.73 6.32 4.85
CA ALA A 56 -16.48 5.65 5.91
C ALA A 56 -16.01 4.20 6.14
N LYS A 57 -15.56 3.52 5.06
CA LYS A 57 -14.96 2.19 5.15
C LYS A 57 -13.64 2.18 5.93
N ARG A 58 -12.74 3.13 5.69
CA ARG A 58 -11.50 3.28 6.46
C ARG A 58 -11.78 3.47 7.95
N GLN A 59 -12.75 4.31 8.29
CA GLN A 59 -13.14 4.53 9.68
C GLN A 59 -13.67 3.24 10.33
N ALA A 60 -14.54 2.50 9.63
CA ALA A 60 -15.05 1.22 10.10
C ALA A 60 -13.93 0.15 10.26
N ASP A 61 -12.96 0.12 9.34
CA ASP A 61 -11.82 -0.79 9.42
C ASP A 61 -10.90 -0.44 10.61
N ILE A 62 -10.67 0.85 10.88
CA ILE A 62 -9.92 1.32 12.07
C ILE A 62 -10.65 0.93 13.35
N GLU A 63 -11.97 1.12 13.43
CA GLU A 63 -12.77 0.75 14.59
C GLU A 63 -12.73 -0.75 14.85
N ARG A 64 -12.87 -1.57 13.80
CA ARG A 64 -12.74 -3.03 13.88
C ARG A 64 -11.34 -3.45 14.35
N ALA A 65 -10.29 -2.85 13.80
CA ALA A 65 -8.92 -3.14 14.22
C ALA A 65 -8.69 -2.76 15.69
N ARG A 66 -9.19 -1.60 16.14
CA ARG A 66 -9.13 -1.18 17.54
C ARG A 66 -9.86 -2.15 18.46
N ALA A 67 -11.05 -2.62 18.08
CA ALA A 67 -11.81 -3.58 18.86
C ALA A 67 -11.07 -4.91 19.08
N ILE A 68 -10.27 -5.35 18.09
CA ILE A 68 -9.45 -6.57 18.19
C ILE A 68 -8.16 -6.34 18.97
N LEU A 69 -7.45 -5.26 18.69
CA LEU A 69 -6.10 -5.01 19.21
C LEU A 69 -6.12 -4.44 20.64
N GLN A 70 -7.09 -3.59 20.99
CA GLN A 70 -7.13 -2.95 22.32
C GLN A 70 -7.23 -3.96 23.48
N PRO A 71 -8.06 -5.02 23.41
CA PRO A 71 -8.09 -6.04 24.46
C PRO A 71 -6.75 -6.79 24.57
N LEU A 72 -6.11 -7.10 23.44
CA LEU A 72 -4.84 -7.81 23.43
C LEU A 72 -3.72 -6.98 24.07
N LEU A 73 -3.66 -5.68 23.78
CA LEU A 73 -2.67 -4.77 24.36
C LEU A 73 -2.84 -4.56 25.87
N ARG A 74 -4.06 -4.68 26.39
CA ARG A 74 -4.31 -4.60 27.84
C ARG A 74 -3.82 -5.82 28.62
N ASN A 75 -3.66 -6.96 27.93
CA ASN A 75 -3.24 -8.23 28.53
C ASN A 75 -1.72 -8.46 28.45
N VAL A 76 -0.95 -7.53 27.88
CA VAL A 76 0.53 -7.56 27.87
C VAL A 76 1.08 -6.76 29.06
N ARG A 77 0.62 -7.06 30.28
CA ARG A 77 1.20 -6.53 31.52
C ARG A 77 2.15 -7.54 32.14
#